data_AF-A0A1L8SU52-F1
#
_entry.id   AF-A0A1L8SU52-F1
#
_cell.length_a   1.000
_cell.length_b   1.000
_cell.length_c   1.000
_cell.angle_alpha   90.00
_cell.angle_beta   90.00
_cell.angle_gamma   90.00
#
_symmetry.space_group_name_H-M   'P 1'
#
loop_
_entity.id
_entity.type
_entity.pdbx_description
1 polymer ?
#
loop_
_entity_poly.entity_id
_entity_poly.type
_entity_poly.pdbx_seq_one_letter_code
_entity_poly.pdbx_strand_id
1 'polypeptide(L)' 'MEAINQIVKHYRGYTSKRSLRRMTDEYGNSHMVIDETLRGRMETKLITKILAFEIK' A
#
# COMPACT_ATOMS: atom_id res chain seq x y z
N MET A 1 -6.64 18.47 -3.06
CA MET A 1 -6.07 17.31 -2.31
C MET A 1 -7.13 16.30 -1.90
N GLU A 2 -8.40 16.70 -1.76
CA GLU A 2 -9.47 15.84 -1.24
C GLU A 2 -9.76 14.60 -2.10
N ALA A 3 -9.78 14.73 -3.43
CA ALA A 3 -10.00 13.62 -4.35
C ALA A 3 -8.91 12.54 -4.27
N ILE A 4 -7.63 12.94 -4.21
CA ILE A 4 -6.50 12.00 -4.07
C ILE A 4 -6.63 11.24 -2.74
N ASN A 5 -6.96 11.94 -1.65
CA ASN A 5 -7.14 11.30 -0.35
C ASN A 5 -8.29 10.29 -0.35
N GLN A 6 -9.41 10.60 -1.02
CA GLN A 6 -10.52 9.65 -1.19
C GLN A 6 -10.07 8.39 -1.95
N ILE A 7 -9.29 8.55 -3.02
CA ILE A 7 -8.76 7.42 -3.81
C ILE A 7 -7.78 6.59 -2.96
N VAL A 8 -6.84 7.22 -2.27
CA VAL A 8 -5.90 6.52 -1.37
C VAL A 8 -6.65 5.76 -0.29
N LYS A 9 -7.66 6.38 0.34
CA LYS A 9 -8.50 5.75 1.36
C LYS A 9 -9.28 4.55 0.80
N HIS A 10 -9.80 4.66 -0.42
CA HIS A 10 -10.48 3.57 -1.11
C HIS A 10 -9.55 2.36 -1.32
N TYR A 11 -8.32 2.60 -1.77
CA TYR A 11 -7.35 1.52 -2.02
C TYR A 11 -6.64 1.01 -0.77
N ARG A 12 -6.75 1.68 0.40
CA ARG A 12 -6.02 1.33 1.64
C ARG A 12 -6.16 -0.14 2.05
N GLY A 13 -7.38 -0.70 1.96
CA GLY A 13 -7.62 -2.10 2.29
C GLY A 13 -6.92 -3.06 1.33
N TYR A 14 -6.99 -2.76 0.02
CA TYR A 14 -6.31 -3.54 -1.02
C TYR A 14 -4.78 -3.50 -0.84
N THR A 15 -4.21 -2.30 -0.65
CA THR A 15 -2.77 -2.11 -0.47
C THR A 15 -2.27 -2.82 0.78
N SER A 16 -3.02 -2.75 1.89
CA SER A 16 -2.68 -3.44 3.14
C SER A 16 -2.66 -4.95 2.94
N LYS A 17 -3.68 -5.51 2.28
CA LYS A 17 -3.76 -6.95 1.97
C LYS A 17 -2.63 -7.42 1.05
N ARG A 18 -2.29 -6.62 0.02
CA ARG A 18 -1.20 -6.93 -0.92
C ARG A 18 0.19 -6.75 -0.34
N SER A 19 0.30 -6.00 0.76
CA SER A 19 1.56 -5.79 1.46
C SER A 19 1.78 -6.80 2.60
N LEU A 20 0.88 -7.76 2.79
CA LEU A 20 1.07 -8.84 3.76
C LEU A 20 2.26 -9.72 3.34
N ARG A 21 3.17 -9.93 4.28
CA ARG A 21 4.30 -10.85 4.15
C ARG A 21 4.41 -11.73 5.38
N ARG A 22 4.94 -12.92 5.16
CA ARG A 22 5.32 -13.83 6.23
C ARG A 22 6.66 -13.36 6.80
N MET A 23 6.70 -13.03 8.08
CA MET A 23 7.90 -12.62 8.80
C MET A 23 8.13 -13.58 9.96
N THR A 24 9.38 -14.02 10.11
CA THR A 24 9.79 -14.88 11.21
C THR A 24 10.38 -14.00 12.31
N ASP A 25 9.92 -14.18 13.54
CA ASP A 25 10.50 -13.52 14.71
C ASP A 25 11.79 -14.21 15.17
N GLU A 26 12.46 -13.63 16.17
CA GLU A 26 13.73 -14.14 16.71
C GLU A 26 13.59 -15.51 17.39
N TYR A 27 12.36 -15.91 17.72
CA TYR A 27 12.03 -17.18 18.36
C TYR A 27 11.62 -18.26 17.33
N GLY A 28 11.67 -17.94 16.04
CA GLY A 28 11.33 -18.85 14.95
C GLY A 28 9.83 -18.94 14.62
N ASN A 29 8.97 -18.14 15.27
CA ASN A 29 7.55 -18.11 14.95
C ASN A 29 7.29 -17.26 13.72
N SER A 30 6.38 -17.72 12.87
CA SER A 30 6.05 -17.06 11.62
C SER A 30 4.72 -16.31 11.76
N HIS A 31 4.74 -15.00 11.53
CA HIS A 31 3.57 -14.13 11.58
C HIS A 31 3.26 -13.51 10.21
N MET A 32 2.00 -13.22 9.96
CA MET A 32 1.58 -12.42 8.81
C MET A 32 1.57 -10.94 9.21
N VAL A 33 2.51 -10.17 8.65
CA VAL A 33 2.71 -8.77 8.99
C VAL A 33 2.57 -7.93 7.72
N ILE A 34 2.07 -6.70 7.86
CA ILE A 34 2.08 -5.74 6.76
C ILE A 34 3.51 -5.22 6.59
N ASP A 35 4.09 -5.45 5.42
CA ASP A 35 5.33 -4.82 5.00
C ASP A 35 5.05 -3.34 4.70
N GLU A 36 5.35 -2.48 5.66
CA GLU A 36 5.13 -1.03 5.60
C GLU A 36 5.91 -0.37 4.46
N THR A 37 7.09 -0.90 4.13
CA THR A 37 7.90 -0.39 3.02
C THR A 37 7.22 -0.70 1.69
N LEU A 38 6.74 -1.93 1.51
CA LEU A 38 5.98 -2.33 0.33
C LEU A 38 4.69 -1.53 0.21
N ARG A 39 3.96 -1.35 1.32
CA ARG A 39 2.73 -0.55 1.37
C ARG A 39 2.97 0.89 0.92
N GLY A 40 4.00 1.54 1.47
CA GLY A 40 4.39 2.90 1.10
C GLY A 40 4.79 3.02 -0.38
N ARG A 41 5.51 2.03 -0.93
CA ARG A 41 5.87 2.00 -2.36
C ARG A 41 4.64 1.87 -3.27
N MET A 42 3.68 1.04 -2.89
CA MET A 42 2.43 0.88 -3.65
C MET A 42 1.58 2.16 -3.60
N GLU A 43 1.44 2.78 -2.43
CA GLU A 43 0.70 4.03 -2.27
C GLU A 43 1.34 5.18 -3.06
N THR A 44 2.67 5.32 -2.98
CA THR A 44 3.42 6.30 -3.78
C THR A 44 3.19 6.08 -5.27
N LYS A 45 3.28 4.82 -5.74
CA LYS A 45 3.04 4.49 -7.16
C LYS A 45 1.61 4.83 -7.59
N LEU A 46 0.61 4.58 -6.74
CA LEU A 46 -0.78 4.97 -7.00
C LEU A 46 -0.91 6.48 -7.16
N ILE A 47 -0.38 7.25 -6.21
CA ILE A 47 -0.41 8.72 -6.26
C ILE A 47 0.28 9.25 -7.52
N THR A 48 1.49 8.76 -7.83
CA THR A 48 2.21 9.18 -9.05
C THR A 48 1.41 8.86 -10.32
N LYS A 49 0.73 7.71 -10.38
CA LYS A 49 -0.10 7.34 -11.53
C LYS A 49 -1.36 8.20 -11.66
N ILE A 50 -1.96 8.62 -10.55
CA ILE A 50 -3.08 9.57 -10.56
C ILE A 50 -2.61 10.95 -11.05
N LEU A 51 -1.46 11.43 -10.56
CA LEU A 51 -0.91 12.72 -10.96
C LEU A 51 -0.49 12.76 -12.43
N ALA A 52 -0.06 11.64 -12.99
CA ALA A 52 0.29 11.51 -14.40
C ALA A 52 -0.91 11.17 -15.31
N PHE A 53 -2.13 11.10 -14.76
CA PHE A 53 -3.32 10.78 -15.54
C PHE A 53 -3.84 12.03 -16.26
N GLU A 54 -3.82 11.99 -17.59
CA GLU A 54 -4.38 13.05 -18.43
C GLU A 54 -5.76 12.63 -18.95
N ILE A 55 -6.75 13.52 -18.83
CA ILE A 55 -8.06 13.35 -19.45
C ILE A 55 -7.94 13.84 -20.90
N LYS A 56 -8.28 12.95 -21.84
CA LYS A 56 -8.40 13.29 -23.26
C LYS A 56 -9.79 13.79 -23.60
#